data_AF-A0A7S0A5N8-F1
#
_entry.id   AF-A0A7S0A5N8-F1
#
_cell.length_a   1.000
_cell.length_b   1.000
_cell.length_c   1.000
_cell.angle_alpha   90.00
_cell.angle_beta   90.00
_cell.angle_gamma   90.00
#
_symmetry.space_group_name_H-M   'P 1'
#
loop_
_entity.id
_entity.type
_entity.pdbx_description
1 polymer ?
#
loop_
_entity_poly.entity_id
_entity_poly.type
_entity_poly.pdbx_seq_one_letter_code
_entity_poly.pdbx_strand_id
1 'polypeptide(L)'
;DATRQEGHAAFVQAKADLEAGLEGVRKALSVLREYYGSAASASLLQDAGSLHAAMEQPAMPESHTKATGAGSSIIGILEVVESDFAKNLATEETEEDSAEEEYQKMTQANKVTKTLKDQDVAYKTQEFKGLDKSVADLTADRETTDTELSAVLEYYAKIKARCIAKPETYEARKQRREAEIKGLKEALAILEDETAFVQRGKRGSFGHFLGMPGQ
;
A
#
# COMPACT_ATOMS: atom_id res chain seq x y z
N ASP A 1 16.18 -6.04 -16.46
CA ASP A 1 14.99 -6.03 -17.32
C ASP A 1 15.37 -6.78 -18.58
N ALA A 2 14.70 -7.90 -18.88
CA ALA A 2 15.09 -8.77 -19.99
C ALA A 2 14.81 -8.12 -21.35
N THR A 3 13.67 -7.43 -21.47
CA THR A 3 13.25 -6.72 -22.68
C THR A 3 14.23 -5.61 -23.04
N ARG A 4 14.73 -4.84 -22.06
CA ARG A 4 15.75 -3.82 -22.33
C ARG A 4 17.07 -4.42 -22.83
N GLN A 5 17.50 -5.54 -22.26
CA GLN A 5 18.73 -6.23 -22.68
C GLN A 5 18.60 -6.81 -24.09
N GLU A 6 17.47 -7.42 -24.40
CA GLU A 6 17.16 -7.93 -25.75
C GLU A 6 17.12 -6.80 -26.79
N GLY A 7 16.46 -5.68 -26.46
CA GLY A 7 16.40 -4.50 -27.32
C GLY A 7 17.79 -3.91 -27.60
N HIS A 8 18.61 -3.71 -26.56
CA HIS A 8 19.97 -3.21 -26.73
C HIS A 8 20.84 -4.13 -27.59
N ALA A 9 20.73 -5.45 -27.37
CA ALA A 9 21.47 -6.42 -28.16
C ALA A 9 21.07 -6.39 -29.65
N ALA A 10 19.77 -6.25 -29.94
CA ALA A 10 19.28 -6.09 -31.30
C ALA A 10 19.81 -4.80 -31.96
N PHE A 11 19.79 -3.67 -31.23
CA PHE A 11 20.37 -2.41 -31.71
C PHE A 11 21.86 -2.55 -32.02
N VAL A 12 22.66 -3.14 -31.12
CA VAL A 12 24.11 -3.31 -31.32
C VAL A 12 24.39 -4.12 -32.58
N GLN A 13 23.60 -5.18 -32.84
CA GLN A 13 23.73 -5.97 -34.05
C GLN A 13 23.31 -5.17 -35.29
N ALA A 14 22.15 -4.52 -35.26
CA ALA A 14 21.63 -3.72 -36.38
C ALA A 14 22.59 -2.59 -36.76
N LYS A 15 23.13 -1.88 -35.77
CA LYS A 15 24.15 -0.84 -35.95
C LYS A 15 25.39 -1.38 -36.65
N ALA A 16 25.93 -2.51 -36.20
CA ALA A 16 27.11 -3.12 -36.82
C ALA A 16 26.86 -3.52 -38.28
N ASP A 17 25.70 -4.11 -38.58
CA ASP A 17 25.32 -4.51 -39.93
C ASP A 17 25.12 -3.29 -40.86
N LEU A 18 24.50 -2.23 -40.35
CA LEU A 18 24.31 -0.98 -41.08
C LEU A 18 25.63 -0.27 -41.37
N GLU A 19 26.53 -0.16 -40.39
CA GLU A 19 27.87 0.43 -40.56
C GLU A 19 28.69 -0.34 -41.60
N ALA A 20 28.70 -1.68 -41.52
CA ALA A 20 29.39 -2.53 -42.48
C ALA A 20 28.82 -2.40 -43.90
N GLY A 21 27.48 -2.37 -44.03
CA GLY A 21 26.80 -2.15 -45.31
C GLY A 21 27.14 -0.80 -45.93
N LEU A 22 27.16 0.26 -45.12
CA LEU A 22 27.45 1.62 -45.55
C LEU A 22 28.92 1.77 -46.00
N GLU A 23 29.87 1.18 -45.28
CA GLU A 23 31.27 1.13 -45.70
C GLU A 23 31.44 0.38 -47.03
N GLY A 24 30.76 -0.77 -47.18
CA GLY A 24 30.78 -1.56 -48.40
C GLY A 24 30.25 -0.80 -49.62
N VAL A 25 29.10 -0.13 -49.48
CA VAL A 25 28.48 0.67 -50.54
C VAL A 25 29.37 1.85 -50.93
N ARG A 26 29.97 2.55 -49.95
CA ARG A 26 30.91 3.65 -50.22
C ARG A 26 32.14 3.21 -51.01
N LYS A 27 32.72 2.05 -50.66
CA LYS A 27 33.85 1.47 -51.42
C LYS A 27 33.44 1.13 -52.85
N ALA A 28 32.27 0.51 -53.04
CA ALA A 28 31.74 0.17 -54.36
C ALA A 28 31.50 1.44 -55.22
N LEU A 29 30.89 2.47 -54.63
CA LEU A 29 30.67 3.77 -55.29
C LEU A 29 32.00 4.42 -55.70
N SER A 30 33.04 4.37 -54.86
CA SER A 30 34.35 4.90 -55.20
C SER A 30 34.94 4.23 -56.44
N VAL A 31 34.95 2.89 -56.47
CA VAL A 31 35.49 2.11 -57.60
C VAL A 31 34.68 2.34 -58.89
N LEU A 32 33.35 2.34 -58.78
CA LEU A 32 32.47 2.56 -59.93
C LEU A 32 32.59 3.98 -60.49
N ARG A 33 32.68 5.00 -59.63
CA ARG A 33 32.91 6.38 -60.07
C ARG A 33 34.28 6.56 -60.72
N GLU A 34 35.33 5.90 -60.23
CA GLU A 34 36.66 5.93 -60.86
C GLU A 34 36.64 5.24 -62.25
N TYR A 35 36.01 4.06 -62.34
CA TYR A 35 35.91 3.30 -63.58
C TYR A 35 35.01 3.95 -64.64
N TYR A 36 33.84 4.49 -64.27
CA TYR A 36 32.91 5.11 -65.22
C TYR A 36 33.13 6.62 -65.39
N GLY A 37 33.61 7.34 -64.38
CA GLY A 37 33.91 8.77 -64.43
C GLY A 37 35.10 9.10 -65.34
N SER A 38 36.09 8.21 -65.43
CA SER A 38 37.19 8.32 -66.40
C SER A 38 36.75 8.28 -67.87
N ALA A 39 35.55 7.77 -68.17
CA ALA A 39 34.98 7.75 -69.53
C ALA A 39 34.39 9.11 -69.96
N ALA A 40 33.87 9.92 -69.03
CA ALA A 40 33.43 11.28 -69.32
C ALA A 40 34.62 12.17 -69.73
N SER A 41 35.81 11.93 -69.15
CA SER A 41 37.07 12.57 -69.53
C SER A 41 37.59 12.11 -70.90
N ALA A 42 37.35 10.86 -71.28
CA ALA A 42 37.76 10.31 -72.58
C ALA A 42 36.87 10.78 -73.75
N SER A 43 35.57 11.05 -73.51
CA SER A 43 34.67 11.59 -74.54
C SER A 43 34.98 13.05 -74.89
N LEU A 44 35.66 13.79 -74.02
CA LEU A 44 36.10 15.17 -74.28
C LEU A 44 37.39 15.25 -75.13
N LEU A 45 38.06 14.12 -75.37
CA LEU A 45 39.32 14.02 -76.12
C LEU A 45 39.12 13.66 -77.61
N GLN A 46 37.88 13.57 -78.10
CA GLN A 46 37.60 13.27 -79.51
C GLN A 46 37.97 14.41 -80.49
N ASP A 47 38.45 15.56 -80.02
CA ASP A 47 39.03 16.61 -80.88
C ASP A 47 40.52 16.37 -81.23
N ALA A 48 41.16 15.32 -80.70
CA ALA A 48 42.56 14.99 -80.99
C ALA A 48 42.76 13.95 -82.12
N GLY A 49 41.80 13.83 -83.04
CA GLY A 49 41.79 12.84 -84.14
C GLY A 49 42.86 12.99 -85.23
N SER A 50 43.90 13.81 -85.04
CA SER A 50 44.85 14.19 -86.13
C SER A 50 46.27 13.65 -85.97
N LEU A 51 46.60 12.77 -85.00
CA LEU A 51 48.00 12.35 -84.82
C LEU A 51 48.24 10.91 -84.35
N HIS A 52 47.46 9.92 -84.82
CA HIS A 52 47.73 8.51 -84.49
C HIS A 52 47.82 7.55 -85.69
N ALA A 53 47.92 8.08 -86.92
CA ALA A 53 47.91 7.26 -88.13
C ALA A 53 49.27 6.58 -88.48
N ALA A 54 50.21 6.39 -87.55
CA ALA A 54 51.58 5.99 -87.93
C ALA A 54 52.38 5.09 -86.97
N MET A 55 51.76 4.23 -86.15
CA MET A 55 52.52 3.19 -85.42
C MET A 55 51.74 1.88 -85.31
N GLU A 56 52.24 0.82 -85.97
CA GLU A 56 51.79 -0.56 -85.87
C GLU A 56 52.20 -1.15 -84.50
N GLN A 57 51.27 -1.17 -83.55
CA GLN A 57 51.36 -1.99 -82.33
C GLN A 57 50.27 -3.07 -82.34
N PRO A 58 50.56 -4.30 -81.87
CA PRO A 58 49.59 -5.37 -81.81
C PRO A 58 48.42 -5.00 -80.89
N ALA A 59 47.21 -5.37 -81.31
CA ALA A 59 45.97 -5.05 -80.62
C ALA A 59 46.01 -5.55 -79.16
N MET A 60 45.79 -4.61 -78.24
CA MET A 60 45.56 -4.88 -76.82
C MET A 60 44.44 -5.93 -76.67
N PRO A 61 44.56 -6.92 -75.75
CA PRO A 61 43.51 -7.91 -75.53
C PRO A 61 42.19 -7.20 -75.20
N GLU A 62 41.06 -7.73 -75.69
CA GLU A 62 39.75 -7.08 -75.55
C GLU A 62 39.42 -6.81 -74.08
N SER A 63 39.68 -5.59 -73.64
CA SER A 63 39.11 -5.05 -72.42
C SER A 63 37.64 -4.80 -72.69
N HIS A 64 36.76 -5.35 -71.86
CA HIS A 64 35.32 -5.12 -71.92
C HIS A 64 35.00 -3.65 -72.26
N THR A 65 34.20 -3.45 -73.31
CA THR A 65 33.77 -2.12 -73.72
C THR A 65 32.83 -1.54 -72.65
N LYS A 66 33.11 -0.30 -72.21
CA LYS A 66 32.30 0.36 -71.17
C LYS A 66 30.89 0.59 -71.70
N ALA A 67 29.91 -0.13 -71.17
CA ALA A 67 28.50 0.19 -71.37
C ALA A 67 28.13 1.47 -70.59
N THR A 68 28.38 2.62 -71.19
CA THR A 68 28.24 3.96 -70.57
C THR A 68 26.84 4.25 -70.02
N GLY A 69 25.78 3.68 -70.61
CA GLY A 69 24.40 3.86 -70.13
C GLY A 69 24.02 3.09 -68.86
N ALA A 70 24.59 1.90 -68.65
CA ALA A 70 24.24 1.03 -67.51
C ALA A 70 25.00 1.40 -66.22
N GLY A 71 26.20 1.99 -66.32
CA GLY A 71 27.00 2.38 -65.16
C GLY A 71 26.36 3.51 -64.34
N SER A 72 25.73 4.48 -65.01
CA SER A 72 25.07 5.63 -64.35
C SER A 72 23.87 5.21 -63.50
N SER A 73 23.05 4.27 -63.99
CA SER A 73 21.91 3.75 -63.23
C SER A 73 22.32 2.93 -62.01
N ILE A 74 23.38 2.13 -62.12
CA ILE A 74 23.92 1.34 -60.99
C ILE A 74 24.49 2.25 -59.90
N ILE A 75 25.25 3.29 -60.27
CA ILE A 75 25.75 4.29 -59.32
C ILE A 75 24.59 4.99 -58.62
N GLY A 76 23.56 5.42 -59.37
CA GLY A 76 22.38 6.05 -58.79
C GLY A 76 21.63 5.15 -57.79
N ILE A 77 21.50 3.85 -58.09
CA ILE A 77 20.89 2.89 -57.14
C ILE A 77 21.74 2.76 -55.88
N LEU A 78 23.07 2.64 -56.00
CA LEU A 78 23.96 2.53 -54.84
C LEU A 78 23.99 3.81 -54.00
N GLU A 79 23.84 5.00 -54.59
CA GLU A 79 23.70 6.26 -53.87
C GLU A 79 22.40 6.32 -53.05
N VAL A 80 21.29 5.79 -53.60
CA VAL A 80 20.03 5.65 -52.85
C VAL A 80 20.21 4.69 -51.68
N VAL A 81 20.85 3.53 -51.91
CA VAL A 81 21.13 2.55 -50.85
C VAL A 81 22.05 3.13 -49.78
N GLU A 82 23.09 3.91 -50.13
CA GLU A 82 23.93 4.61 -49.16
C GLU A 82 23.11 5.58 -48.30
N SER A 83 22.23 6.38 -48.94
CA SER A 83 21.37 7.31 -48.23
C SER A 83 20.42 6.60 -47.27
N ASP A 84 19.84 5.48 -47.68
CA ASP A 84 18.91 4.71 -46.87
C ASP A 84 19.62 4.03 -45.69
N PHE A 85 20.81 3.47 -45.87
CA PHE A 85 21.61 2.95 -44.75
C PHE A 85 22.02 4.07 -43.78
N ALA A 86 22.42 5.23 -44.28
CA ALA A 86 22.76 6.37 -43.43
C ALA A 86 21.57 6.88 -42.62
N LYS A 87 20.38 6.96 -43.24
CA LYS A 87 19.15 7.34 -42.55
C LYS A 87 18.75 6.30 -41.51
N ASN A 88 18.75 5.02 -41.86
CA ASN A 88 18.39 3.95 -40.94
C ASN A 88 19.32 3.92 -39.73
N LEU A 89 20.63 4.08 -39.94
CA LEU A 89 21.60 4.14 -38.84
C LEU A 89 21.30 5.31 -37.89
N ALA A 90 21.06 6.50 -38.43
CA ALA A 90 20.72 7.67 -37.60
C ALA A 90 19.38 7.50 -36.85
N THR A 91 18.39 6.86 -37.49
CA THR A 91 17.10 6.55 -36.87
C THR A 91 17.28 5.55 -35.73
N GLU A 92 17.97 4.43 -35.96
CA GLU A 92 18.24 3.40 -34.94
C GLU A 92 18.99 3.98 -33.74
N GLU A 93 20.02 4.81 -33.97
CA GLU A 93 20.76 5.48 -32.89
C GLU A 93 19.85 6.41 -32.06
N THR A 94 19.02 7.20 -32.74
CA THR A 94 18.10 8.13 -32.06
C THR A 94 17.03 7.37 -31.26
N GLU A 95 16.51 6.27 -31.81
CA GLU A 95 15.52 5.41 -31.16
C GLU A 95 16.10 4.72 -29.93
N GLU A 96 17.32 4.19 -30.02
CA GLU A 96 18.00 3.56 -28.88
C GLU A 96 18.33 4.56 -27.77
N ASP A 97 18.84 5.75 -28.12
CA ASP A 97 19.13 6.80 -27.14
C ASP A 97 17.84 7.22 -26.41
N SER A 98 16.75 7.41 -27.15
CA SER A 98 15.44 7.73 -26.59
C SER A 98 14.91 6.61 -25.69
N ALA A 99 15.06 5.35 -26.11
CA ALA A 99 14.63 4.19 -25.35
C ALA A 99 15.43 4.02 -24.05
N GLU A 100 16.74 4.28 -24.06
CA GLU A 100 17.58 4.25 -22.87
C GLU A 100 17.20 5.37 -21.89
N GLU A 101 17.00 6.60 -22.37
CA GLU A 101 16.57 7.72 -21.53
C GLU A 101 15.22 7.45 -20.86
N GLU A 102 14.24 6.97 -21.62
CA GLU A 102 12.92 6.65 -21.10
C GLU A 102 12.97 5.49 -20.09
N TYR A 103 13.77 4.46 -20.38
CA TYR A 103 13.98 3.35 -19.46
C TYR A 103 14.61 3.81 -18.14
N GLN A 104 15.64 4.67 -18.18
CA GLN A 104 16.29 5.20 -16.97
C GLN A 104 15.31 6.05 -16.15
N LYS A 105 14.59 6.95 -16.81
CA LYS A 105 13.57 7.81 -16.18
C LYS A 105 12.48 6.98 -15.51
N MET A 106 11.93 6.01 -16.23
CA MET A 106 10.88 5.14 -15.72
C MET A 106 11.38 4.22 -14.60
N THR A 107 12.60 3.70 -14.71
CA THR A 107 13.22 2.89 -13.65
C THR A 107 13.40 3.70 -12.37
N GLN A 108 13.86 4.95 -12.48
CA GLN A 108 14.00 5.83 -11.32
C GLN A 108 12.65 6.20 -10.71
N ALA A 109 11.66 6.55 -11.55
CA ALA A 109 10.30 6.85 -11.12
C ALA A 109 9.65 5.64 -10.42
N ASN A 110 9.85 4.43 -10.95
CA ASN A 110 9.36 3.19 -10.36
C ASN A 110 10.04 2.90 -9.01
N LYS A 111 11.35 3.15 -8.88
CA LYS A 111 12.07 3.05 -7.59
C LYS A 111 11.45 3.96 -6.53
N VAL A 112 11.29 5.25 -6.85
CA VAL A 112 10.73 6.24 -5.92
C VAL A 112 9.29 5.86 -5.57
N THR A 113 8.46 5.54 -6.57
CA THR A 113 7.07 5.14 -6.37
C THR A 113 6.96 3.90 -5.49
N LYS A 114 7.81 2.89 -5.72
CA LYS A 114 7.85 1.69 -4.89
C LYS A 114 8.20 2.03 -3.45
N THR A 115 9.25 2.83 -3.22
CA THR A 115 9.63 3.21 -1.85
C THR A 115 8.52 3.98 -1.12
N LEU A 116 7.84 4.90 -1.82
CA LEU A 116 6.70 5.63 -1.24
C LEU A 116 5.54 4.70 -0.90
N LYS A 117 5.19 3.79 -1.80
CA LYS A 117 4.12 2.81 -1.58
C LYS A 117 4.44 1.84 -0.44
N ASP A 118 5.69 1.38 -0.35
CA ASP A 118 6.12 0.48 0.74
C ASP A 118 6.02 1.20 2.11
N GLN A 119 6.40 2.48 2.17
CA GLN A 119 6.22 3.30 3.38
C GLN A 119 4.74 3.54 3.70
N ASP A 120 3.92 3.89 2.70
CA ASP A 120 2.47 4.06 2.88
C ASP A 120 1.81 2.81 3.44
N VAL A 121 2.18 1.63 2.94
CA VAL A 121 1.67 0.35 3.46
C VAL A 121 2.08 0.16 4.92
N ALA A 122 3.34 0.46 5.27
CA ALA A 122 3.82 0.36 6.65
C ALA A 122 3.05 1.29 7.60
N TYR A 123 2.93 2.58 7.25
CA TYR A 123 2.21 3.56 8.06
C TYR A 123 0.73 3.23 8.19
N LYS A 124 0.04 2.91 7.09
CA LYS A 124 -1.38 2.54 7.11
C LYS A 124 -1.62 1.25 7.90
N THR A 125 -0.69 0.29 7.86
CA THR A 125 -0.79 -0.93 8.66
C THR A 125 -0.65 -0.63 10.15
N GLN A 126 0.26 0.27 10.53
CA GLN A 126 0.41 0.69 11.93
C GLN A 126 -0.83 1.45 12.42
N GLU A 127 -1.34 2.39 11.61
CA GLU A 127 -2.55 3.15 11.90
C GLU A 127 -3.77 2.22 12.04
N PHE A 128 -3.95 1.29 11.11
CA PHE A 128 -5.01 0.28 11.17
C PHE A 128 -4.98 -0.50 12.49
N LYS A 129 -3.81 -1.00 12.89
CA LYS A 129 -3.66 -1.73 14.17
C LYS A 129 -3.98 -0.85 15.39
N GLY A 130 -3.60 0.43 15.36
CA GLY A 130 -3.90 1.38 16.45
C GLY A 130 -5.39 1.68 16.56
N LEU A 131 -6.05 1.89 15.41
CA LEU A 131 -7.50 2.11 15.33
C LEU A 131 -8.27 0.86 15.77
N ASP A 132 -7.88 -0.32 15.31
CA ASP A 132 -8.51 -1.60 15.68
C ASP A 132 -8.43 -1.85 17.19
N LYS A 133 -7.27 -1.58 17.80
CA LYS A 133 -7.13 -1.61 19.25
C LYS A 133 -8.04 -0.60 19.94
N SER A 134 -8.08 0.64 19.46
CA SER A 134 -8.92 1.70 20.05
C SER A 134 -10.41 1.34 19.99
N VAL A 135 -10.84 0.71 18.89
CA VAL A 135 -12.21 0.21 18.73
C VAL A 135 -12.51 -0.90 19.74
N ALA A 136 -11.60 -1.86 19.92
CA ALA A 136 -11.75 -2.92 20.91
C ALA A 136 -11.82 -2.35 22.35
N ASP A 137 -10.89 -1.47 22.71
CA ASP A 137 -10.82 -0.84 24.03
C ASP A 137 -12.11 -0.04 24.32
N LEU A 138 -12.53 0.83 23.40
CA LEU A 138 -13.74 1.65 23.57
C LEU A 138 -15.04 0.81 23.60
N THR A 139 -15.07 -0.31 22.89
CA THR A 139 -16.22 -1.24 22.92
C THR A 139 -16.33 -1.90 24.30
N ALA A 140 -15.21 -2.38 24.84
CA ALA A 140 -15.16 -2.99 26.17
C ALA A 140 -15.48 -1.98 27.29
N ASP A 141 -14.96 -0.75 27.20
CA ASP A 141 -15.27 0.33 28.13
C ASP A 141 -16.76 0.65 28.10
N ARG A 142 -17.34 0.77 26.90
CA ARG A 142 -18.78 1.01 26.75
C ARG A 142 -19.60 -0.10 27.42
N GLU A 143 -19.32 -1.36 27.13
CA GLU A 143 -20.02 -2.49 27.74
C GLU A 143 -19.93 -2.44 29.28
N THR A 144 -18.75 -2.16 29.81
CA THR A 144 -18.55 -2.00 31.26
C THR A 144 -19.39 -0.84 31.80
N THR A 145 -19.33 0.34 31.20
CA THR A 145 -20.13 1.50 31.64
C THR A 145 -21.64 1.26 31.54
N ASP A 146 -22.11 0.52 30.53
CA ASP A 146 -23.53 0.16 30.39
C ASP A 146 -23.96 -0.78 31.53
N THR A 147 -23.09 -1.71 31.95
CA THR A 147 -23.37 -2.58 33.12
C THR A 147 -23.39 -1.79 34.44
N GLU A 148 -22.43 -0.87 34.64
CA GLU A 148 -22.39 -0.01 35.81
C GLU A 148 -23.61 0.91 35.88
N LEU A 149 -23.98 1.54 34.76
CA LEU A 149 -25.15 2.40 34.66
C LEU A 149 -26.43 1.63 35.02
N SER A 150 -26.57 0.40 34.50
CA SER A 150 -27.70 -0.47 34.82
C SER A 150 -27.78 -0.77 36.32
N ALA A 151 -26.64 -1.12 36.94
CA ALA A 151 -26.57 -1.36 38.39
C ALA A 151 -26.91 -0.10 39.21
N VAL A 152 -26.45 1.08 38.79
CA VAL A 152 -26.79 2.36 39.43
C VAL A 152 -28.28 2.65 39.33
N LEU A 153 -28.90 2.45 38.17
CA LEU A 153 -30.34 2.66 37.97
C LEU A 153 -31.18 1.71 38.83
N GLU A 154 -30.78 0.44 38.93
CA GLU A 154 -31.44 -0.53 39.83
C GLU A 154 -31.33 -0.09 41.30
N TYR A 155 -30.15 0.34 41.73
CA TYR A 155 -29.94 0.82 43.09
C TYR A 155 -30.73 2.09 43.38
N TYR A 156 -30.76 3.03 42.43
CA TYR A 156 -31.56 4.24 42.51
C TYR A 156 -33.05 3.93 42.67
N ALA A 157 -33.59 2.95 41.94
CA ALA A 157 -34.98 2.50 42.10
C ALA A 157 -35.25 1.98 43.51
N LYS A 158 -34.33 1.20 44.09
CA LYS A 158 -34.43 0.70 45.49
C LYS A 158 -34.40 1.83 46.51
N ILE A 159 -33.59 2.88 46.31
CA ILE A 159 -33.60 4.07 47.17
C ILE A 159 -34.92 4.81 47.03
N LYS A 160 -35.39 5.04 45.80
CA LYS A 160 -36.64 5.74 45.51
C LYS A 160 -37.83 5.06 46.22
N ALA A 161 -37.89 3.73 46.18
CA ALA A 161 -38.92 2.96 46.89
C ALA A 161 -38.86 3.13 48.42
N ARG A 162 -37.67 3.24 49.01
CA ARG A 162 -37.48 3.45 50.46
C ARG A 162 -37.77 4.89 50.89
N CYS A 163 -37.34 5.88 50.11
CA CYS A 163 -37.35 7.29 50.51
C CYS A 163 -38.60 8.05 50.02
N ILE A 164 -39.21 7.63 48.91
CA ILE A 164 -40.45 8.20 48.35
C ILE A 164 -41.64 7.25 48.62
N ALA A 165 -41.54 6.42 49.66
CA ALA A 165 -42.67 5.63 50.12
C ALA A 165 -43.84 6.56 50.47
N LYS A 166 -45.05 6.19 50.05
CA LYS A 166 -46.28 6.93 50.32
C LYS A 166 -46.34 7.24 51.82
N PRO A 167 -46.31 8.51 52.25
CA PRO A 167 -46.37 8.82 53.68
C PRO A 167 -47.64 8.20 54.21
N GLU A 168 -47.53 7.41 55.29
CA GLU A 168 -48.70 6.89 55.97
C GLU A 168 -49.66 8.04 56.28
N THR A 169 -50.96 7.81 56.12
CA THR A 169 -51.93 8.86 56.47
C THR A 169 -51.78 9.17 57.95
N TYR A 170 -51.98 10.44 58.32
CA TYR A 170 -51.92 10.87 59.72
C TYR A 170 -52.85 10.01 60.60
N GLU A 171 -54.02 9.65 60.07
CA GLU A 171 -55.00 8.80 60.73
C GLU A 171 -54.46 7.40 61.03
N ALA A 172 -53.84 6.72 60.05
CA ALA A 172 -53.25 5.39 60.27
C ALA A 172 -52.10 5.43 61.29
N ARG A 173 -51.27 6.48 61.27
CA ARG A 173 -50.23 6.68 62.29
C ARG A 173 -50.80 6.92 63.68
N LYS A 174 -51.83 7.77 63.77
CA LYS A 174 -52.51 8.09 65.03
C LYS A 174 -53.14 6.84 65.63
N GLN A 175 -53.87 6.06 64.83
CA GLN A 175 -54.51 4.82 65.27
C GLN A 175 -53.49 3.80 65.80
N ARG A 176 -52.36 3.58 65.11
CA ARG A 176 -51.31 2.67 65.63
C ARG A 176 -50.70 3.18 66.93
N ARG A 177 -50.45 4.48 67.06
CA ARG A 177 -49.94 5.08 68.30
C ARG A 177 -50.95 4.97 69.44
N GLU A 178 -52.24 5.16 69.17
CA GLU A 178 -53.30 4.99 70.18
C GLU A 178 -53.42 3.53 70.62
N ALA A 179 -53.32 2.58 69.68
CA ALA A 179 -53.29 1.15 69.98
C ALA A 179 -52.05 0.76 70.80
N GLU A 180 -50.88 1.29 70.44
CA GLU A 180 -49.64 1.12 71.19
C GLU A 180 -49.74 1.71 72.60
N ILE A 181 -50.22 2.94 72.75
CA ILE A 181 -50.47 3.59 74.05
C ILE A 181 -51.44 2.77 74.89
N LYS A 182 -52.50 2.23 74.28
CA LYS A 182 -53.46 1.37 74.97
C LYS A 182 -52.80 0.07 75.45
N GLY A 183 -52.07 -0.63 74.60
CA GLY A 183 -51.35 -1.85 74.98
C GLY A 183 -50.30 -1.59 76.05
N LEU A 184 -49.57 -0.47 75.97
CA LEU A 184 -48.63 -0.04 77.00
C LEU A 184 -49.32 0.25 78.34
N LYS A 185 -50.50 0.88 78.33
CA LYS A 185 -51.32 1.10 79.53
C LYS A 185 -51.88 -0.19 80.12
N GLU A 186 -52.31 -1.12 79.28
CA GLU A 186 -52.75 -2.45 79.72
C GLU A 186 -51.60 -3.24 80.35
N ALA A 187 -50.42 -3.24 79.73
CA ALA A 187 -49.23 -3.87 80.31
C ALA A 187 -48.83 -3.23 81.64
N LEU A 188 -48.90 -1.89 81.73
CA LEU A 188 -48.63 -1.15 82.96
C LEU A 188 -49.66 -1.49 84.06
N ALA A 189 -50.95 -1.55 83.72
CA ALA A 189 -52.00 -1.93 84.66
C ALA A 189 -51.81 -3.38 85.15
N ILE A 190 -51.44 -4.32 84.28
CA ILE A 190 -51.11 -5.70 84.68
C ILE A 190 -49.93 -5.72 85.64
N LEU A 191 -48.86 -4.97 85.37
CA LEU A 191 -47.70 -4.88 86.26
C LEU A 191 -48.07 -4.24 87.62
N GLU A 192 -48.96 -3.26 87.64
CA GLU A 192 -49.44 -2.62 88.88
C GLU A 192 -50.40 -3.51 89.68
N ASP A 193 -51.27 -4.28 89.03
CA ASP A 193 -52.18 -5.24 89.69
C ASP A 193 -51.45 -6.52 90.11
N GLU A 194 -50.49 -7.02 89.33
CA GLU A 194 -49.67 -8.18 89.70
C GLU A 194 -48.70 -7.86 90.84
N THR A 195 -48.21 -6.62 90.94
CA THR A 195 -47.46 -6.18 92.13
C THR A 195 -48.33 -6.07 93.39
N ALA A 196 -49.66 -6.01 93.27
CA ALA A 196 -50.57 -6.17 94.41
C ALA A 196 -50.73 -7.63 94.88
N PHE A 197 -50.41 -8.63 94.03
CA PHE A 197 -50.47 -10.06 94.39
C PHE A 197 -49.13 -10.66 94.84
N VAL A 198 -48.02 -9.94 94.71
CA VAL A 198 -46.70 -10.40 95.16
C VAL A 198 -46.30 -9.73 96.47
N GLN A 199 -46.96 -10.07 97.59
CA GLN A 199 -46.35 -10.12 98.93
C GLN A 199 -47.30 -10.67 100.02
N ARG A 200 -47.23 -11.98 100.29
CA ARG A 200 -47.17 -12.51 101.67
C ARG A 200 -46.70 -13.97 101.70
N GLY A 201 -45.38 -14.14 101.63
CA GLY A 201 -44.71 -15.39 101.96
C GLY A 201 -43.49 -15.12 102.82
N LYS A 202 -43.67 -14.82 104.11
CA LYS A 202 -42.57 -14.96 105.08
C LYS A 202 -43.02 -15.09 106.53
N ARG A 203 -42.66 -16.23 107.13
CA ARG A 203 -42.14 -16.46 108.49
C ARG A 203 -42.06 -17.99 108.66
N GLY A 204 -40.93 -18.69 108.69
CA GLY A 204 -39.62 -18.34 109.20
C GLY A 204 -39.49 -18.81 110.66
N SER A 205 -39.10 -20.07 110.87
CA SER A 205 -38.36 -20.54 112.06
C SER A 205 -37.92 -21.98 111.85
N PHE A 206 -36.63 -22.21 111.60
CA PHE A 206 -35.96 -23.42 112.10
C PHE A 206 -34.48 -23.08 112.31
N GLY A 207 -34.17 -22.77 113.56
CA GLY A 207 -32.80 -22.78 114.07
C GLY A 207 -32.45 -24.16 114.60
N HIS A 208 -31.30 -24.65 114.15
CA HIS A 208 -30.37 -25.55 114.83
C HIS A 208 -30.80 -27.00 115.17
N PHE A 209 -30.21 -27.98 114.47
CA PHE A 209 -29.64 -29.18 115.11
C PHE A 209 -28.59 -29.84 114.19
N LEU A 210 -27.41 -30.11 114.75
CA LEU A 210 -26.27 -30.79 114.12
C LEU A 210 -26.50 -32.31 114.05
N GLY A 211 -25.95 -32.96 113.02
CA GLY A 211 -25.58 -34.38 113.09
C GLY A 211 -26.15 -35.29 112.00
N MET A 212 -25.31 -35.59 111.00
CA MET A 212 -25.31 -36.85 110.24
C MET A 212 -24.75 -37.99 111.13
N PRO A 213 -24.70 -39.29 110.72
CA PRO A 213 -25.25 -39.97 109.52
C PRO A 213 -25.92 -41.35 109.85
N GLY A 214 -26.44 -42.06 108.83
CA GLY A 214 -26.43 -43.53 108.86
C GLY A 214 -27.58 -44.27 108.18
N GLN A 215 -27.19 -45.06 107.15
CA GLN A 215 -27.89 -46.14 106.44
C GLN A 215 -28.88 -45.79 105.34
#